data_AF-A0A285NSS1-F1
#
_entry.id   AF-A0A285NSS1-F1
#
_cell.length_a   1.000
_cell.length_b   1.000
_cell.length_c   1.000
_cell.angle_alpha   90.00
_cell.angle_beta   90.00
_cell.angle_gamma   90.00
#
_symmetry.space_group_name_H-M   'P 1'
#
loop_
_entity.id
_entity.type
_entity.pdbx_description
1 polymer ?
#
loop_
_entity_poly.entity_id
_entity_poly.type
_entity_poly.pdbx_seq_one_letter_code
_entity_poly.pdbx_strand_id
1 'polypeptide(L)'
;MDLRRTLAATLVCTGLLLSGCGNGDNTAKPAGEKQQQQTRQQQTEIEKYNAYVDAANTGPAFSDVLQTYEKYIPAQLASGKPLDDYYSVSDTAISRQLTLLNKAMAIPYDMPELDAPAKAMVKALSDLQPIQAQLGPYADSKGYLADGGQKAREMQPAFIDAMHAVIAAQEQFYDGLRKRDEINTQAAFDNAEKDTAEYYRAGIVLTAKKAMRSGRDFFNAQGSEASAKAFEQDINAAADMVQKWDAKVRAKQPQGCDSALSPMNQFIGDARSSIQHARRGDYKNASPAGAYFSTQKRDAEGFQQDYANLINALNRDDCRF
;
A
#
# COMPACT_ATOMS: atom_id res chain seq x y z
N MET A 1 -2.34 9.02 -9.95
CA MET A 1 -2.04 7.68 -9.43
C MET A 1 -2.96 7.46 -8.24
N ASP A 2 -3.75 6.39 -8.25
CA ASP A 2 -4.69 6.08 -7.17
C ASP A 2 -3.92 5.86 -5.86
N LEU A 3 -4.23 6.67 -4.83
CA LEU A 3 -3.51 6.73 -3.55
C LEU A 3 -3.46 5.36 -2.85
N ARG A 4 -4.44 4.50 -3.18
CA ARG A 4 -4.55 3.10 -2.73
C ARG A 4 -3.39 2.23 -3.21
N ARG A 5 -2.83 2.47 -4.41
CA ARG A 5 -1.68 1.72 -4.96
C ARG A 5 -0.39 1.96 -4.17
N THR A 6 -0.18 3.16 -3.67
CA THR A 6 1.03 3.52 -2.91
C THR A 6 1.05 2.93 -1.52
N LEU A 7 -0.12 2.70 -0.91
CA LEU A 7 -0.21 2.11 0.42
C LEU A 7 0.16 0.62 0.40
N ALA A 8 -0.18 -0.13 -0.66
CA ALA A 8 0.24 -1.52 -0.82
C ALA A 8 1.76 -1.67 -1.06
N ALA A 9 2.37 -0.71 -1.75
CA ALA A 9 3.81 -0.70 -2.04
C ALA A 9 4.69 -0.26 -0.84
N THR A 10 4.09 0.27 0.23
CA THR A 10 4.81 0.83 1.39
C THR A 10 4.42 0.14 2.70
N LEU A 11 4.24 -1.18 2.65
CA LEU A 11 3.99 -2.02 3.81
C LEU A 11 5.34 -2.50 4.36
N VAL A 12 5.64 -2.08 5.59
CA VAL A 12 6.87 -2.47 6.29
C VAL A 12 6.76 -3.95 6.55
N CYS A 13 7.60 -4.75 5.89
CA CYS A 13 8.02 -6.03 6.43
C CYS A 13 8.73 -5.69 7.74
N THR A 14 8.02 -5.70 8.86
CA THR A 14 8.63 -5.67 10.19
C THR A 14 9.34 -7.00 10.37
N GLY A 15 10.49 -7.14 9.69
CA GLY A 15 11.50 -8.13 9.96
C GLY A 15 12.14 -7.80 11.30
N LEU A 16 11.36 -7.91 12.38
CA LEU A 16 11.86 -8.10 13.72
C LEU A 16 12.39 -9.54 13.80
N LEU A 17 13.47 -9.81 13.07
CA LEU A 17 14.31 -10.94 13.41
C LEU A 17 14.98 -10.56 14.72
N LEU A 18 14.39 -11.04 15.81
CA LEU A 18 15.02 -11.15 17.11
C LEU A 18 16.27 -12.06 16.96
N SER A 19 17.36 -11.52 16.43
CA SER A 19 18.67 -12.14 16.54
C SER A 19 19.21 -11.89 17.95
N GLY A 20 18.60 -12.52 18.94
CA GLY A 20 19.23 -12.73 20.23
C GLY A 20 20.25 -13.86 20.10
N CYS A 21 21.44 -13.58 19.57
CA CYS A 21 22.57 -14.49 19.70
C CYS A 21 23.10 -14.41 21.14
N GLY A 22 22.50 -15.20 22.03
CA GLY A 22 23.12 -15.54 23.31
C GLY A 22 24.17 -16.61 23.07
N ASN A 23 25.45 -16.27 23.28
CA ASN A 23 26.53 -17.26 23.35
C ASN A 23 26.15 -18.33 24.38
N GLY A 24 26.10 -19.57 23.93
CA GLY A 24 25.63 -20.71 24.71
C GLY A 24 26.57 -21.03 25.85
N ASP A 25 26.01 -21.07 27.06
CA ASP A 25 26.41 -22.05 28.05
C ASP A 25 25.18 -22.82 28.53
N ASN A 26 25.26 -24.14 28.40
CA ASN A 26 24.18 -25.10 28.55
C ASN A 26 23.67 -25.18 29.99
N THR A 27 22.44 -24.73 30.26
CA THR A 27 21.54 -25.40 31.22
C THR A 27 20.08 -25.23 30.79
N ALA A 28 19.45 -26.34 30.39
CA ALA A 28 18.07 -26.39 29.98
C ALA A 28 17.11 -26.13 31.17
N LYS A 29 16.21 -25.16 30.99
CA LYS A 29 14.96 -24.99 31.74
C LYS A 29 13.80 -24.88 30.74
N PRO A 30 12.56 -25.27 31.10
CA PRO A 30 11.41 -25.41 30.18
C PRO A 30 10.83 -24.08 29.64
N ALA A 31 11.60 -22.99 29.71
CA ALA A 31 11.24 -21.69 29.13
C ALA A 31 11.45 -21.64 27.60
N GLY A 32 12.21 -22.60 27.03
CA GLY A 32 12.53 -22.62 25.61
C GLY A 32 11.37 -22.94 24.66
N GLU A 33 10.44 -23.83 25.04
CA GLU A 33 9.35 -24.25 24.15
C GLU A 33 8.34 -23.12 23.87
N LYS A 34 7.98 -22.33 24.88
CA LYS A 34 7.07 -21.18 24.72
C LYS A 34 7.68 -20.08 23.86
N GLN A 35 8.96 -19.79 24.05
CA GLN A 35 9.67 -18.76 23.30
C GLN A 35 9.84 -19.18 21.83
N GLN A 36 10.16 -20.46 21.59
CA GLN A 36 10.30 -21.03 20.25
C GLN A 36 8.96 -21.14 19.50
N GLN A 37 7.87 -21.43 20.21
CA GLN A 37 6.51 -21.42 19.66
C GLN A 37 6.03 -20.00 19.32
N GLN A 38 6.32 -19.01 20.17
CA GLN A 38 6.01 -17.60 19.93
C GLN A 38 6.76 -17.06 18.70
N THR A 39 8.06 -17.37 18.56
CA THR A 39 8.84 -17.00 17.37
C THR A 39 8.27 -17.64 16.10
N ARG A 40 7.84 -18.91 16.15
CA ARG A 40 7.23 -19.58 14.99
C ARG A 40 5.89 -18.96 14.58
N GLN A 41 5.04 -18.61 15.55
CA GLN A 41 3.78 -17.93 15.28
C GLN A 41 4.00 -16.55 14.64
N GLN A 42 4.96 -15.78 15.17
CA GLN A 42 5.33 -14.47 14.60
C GLN A 42 5.90 -14.59 13.17
N GLN A 43 6.70 -15.62 12.89
CA GLN A 43 7.18 -15.88 11.53
C GLN A 43 6.05 -16.24 10.57
N THR A 44 5.11 -17.09 11.02
CA THR A 44 3.95 -17.49 10.20
C THR A 44 3.01 -16.31 9.92
N GLU A 45 2.84 -15.42 10.90
CA GLU A 45 2.12 -14.15 10.75
C GLU A 45 2.74 -13.27 9.66
N ILE A 46 4.06 -13.03 9.74
CA ILE A 46 4.81 -12.21 8.78
C ILE A 46 4.72 -12.83 7.39
N GLU A 47 4.89 -14.14 7.28
CA GLU A 47 4.79 -14.88 6.01
C GLU A 47 3.40 -14.69 5.38
N LYS A 48 2.33 -14.88 6.15
CA LYS A 48 0.96 -14.72 5.65
C LYS A 48 0.68 -13.28 5.20
N TYR A 49 1.08 -12.32 6.03
CA TYR A 49 0.90 -10.91 5.72
C TYR A 49 1.62 -10.53 4.42
N ASN A 50 2.89 -10.89 4.28
CA ASN A 50 3.69 -10.61 3.09
C ASN A 50 3.11 -11.29 1.83
N ALA A 51 2.59 -12.51 1.95
CA ALA A 51 1.92 -13.18 0.84
C ALA A 51 0.67 -12.40 0.36
N TYR A 52 -0.08 -11.75 1.26
CA TYR A 52 -1.16 -10.85 0.85
C TYR A 52 -0.66 -9.55 0.22
N VAL A 53 0.43 -8.98 0.73
CA VAL A 53 1.07 -7.79 0.11
C VAL A 53 1.51 -8.10 -1.31
N ASP A 54 2.15 -9.25 -1.54
CA ASP A 54 2.55 -9.70 -2.88
C ASP A 54 1.36 -9.89 -3.82
N ALA A 55 0.25 -10.43 -3.32
CA ALA A 55 -1.00 -10.57 -4.06
C ALA A 55 -1.58 -9.20 -4.47
N ALA A 56 -1.54 -8.22 -3.55
CA ALA A 56 -1.99 -6.85 -3.81
C ALA A 56 -1.12 -6.13 -4.85
N ASN A 57 0.20 -6.28 -4.76
CA ASN A 57 1.16 -5.62 -5.64
C ASN A 57 1.20 -6.21 -7.06
N THR A 58 0.64 -7.40 -7.26
CA THR A 58 0.63 -8.11 -8.55
C THR A 58 -0.61 -7.81 -9.40
N GLY A 59 -1.75 -7.47 -8.77
CA GLY A 59 -3.02 -7.27 -9.48
C GLY A 59 -3.11 -5.93 -10.23
N PRO A 60 -3.92 -5.85 -11.30
CA PRO A 60 -4.25 -4.55 -11.88
C PRO A 60 -5.12 -3.74 -10.91
N ALA A 61 -5.16 -2.41 -11.10
CA ALA A 61 -6.24 -1.63 -10.51
C ALA A 61 -7.47 -1.81 -11.38
N PHE A 62 -8.44 -2.61 -10.93
CA PHE A 62 -9.63 -2.90 -11.72
C PHE A 62 -10.50 -1.66 -11.93
N SER A 63 -10.40 -0.66 -11.05
CA SER A 63 -10.99 0.67 -11.24
C SER A 63 -10.46 1.37 -12.49
N ASP A 64 -9.13 1.44 -12.64
CA ASP A 64 -8.49 2.04 -13.83
C ASP A 64 -8.86 1.27 -15.11
N VAL A 65 -8.90 -0.05 -15.01
CA VAL A 65 -9.30 -0.93 -16.12
C VAL A 65 -10.75 -0.68 -16.54
N LEU A 66 -11.69 -0.66 -15.60
CA LEU A 66 -13.10 -0.38 -15.89
C LEU A 66 -13.28 1.05 -16.41
N GLN A 67 -12.62 2.04 -15.82
CA GLN A 67 -12.68 3.42 -16.28
C GLN A 67 -12.21 3.55 -17.74
N THR A 68 -11.12 2.86 -18.09
CA THR A 68 -10.64 2.83 -19.47
C THR A 68 -11.67 2.15 -20.37
N TYR A 69 -12.30 1.07 -19.92
CA TYR A 69 -13.32 0.36 -20.69
C TYR A 69 -14.53 1.26 -20.95
N GLU A 70 -15.08 1.85 -19.90
CA GLU A 70 -16.25 2.74 -19.95
C GLU A 70 -16.04 3.98 -20.81
N LYS A 71 -14.79 4.46 -20.89
CA LYS A 71 -14.43 5.61 -21.72
C LYS A 71 -14.49 5.30 -23.22
N TYR A 72 -14.07 4.10 -23.64
CA TYR A 72 -13.86 3.81 -25.06
C TYR A 72 -14.91 2.86 -25.66
N ILE A 73 -15.40 1.90 -24.89
CA ILE A 73 -16.16 0.77 -25.45
C ILE A 73 -17.68 0.99 -25.45
N PRO A 74 -18.36 1.46 -24.39
CA PRO A 74 -19.82 1.57 -24.39
C PRO A 74 -20.39 2.42 -25.51
N ALA A 75 -19.77 3.56 -25.83
CA ALA A 75 -20.23 4.42 -26.92
C ALA A 75 -20.09 3.75 -28.29
N GLN A 76 -19.02 2.98 -28.51
CA GLN A 76 -18.81 2.19 -29.72
C GLN A 76 -19.88 1.09 -29.84
N LEU A 77 -20.11 0.35 -28.76
CA LEU A 77 -21.11 -0.72 -28.71
C LEU A 77 -22.54 -0.18 -28.91
N ALA A 78 -22.89 0.92 -28.25
CA ALA A 78 -24.20 1.57 -28.35
C ALA A 78 -24.47 2.18 -29.74
N SER A 79 -23.44 2.49 -30.53
CA SER A 79 -23.61 3.04 -31.88
C SER A 79 -24.28 2.06 -32.86
N GLY A 80 -24.29 0.75 -32.54
CA GLY A 80 -24.79 -0.32 -33.41
C GLY A 80 -23.95 -0.55 -34.67
N LYS A 81 -22.86 0.21 -34.87
CA LYS A 81 -21.94 0.04 -35.99
C LYS A 81 -21.03 -1.17 -35.75
N PRO A 82 -20.52 -1.79 -36.84
CA PRO A 82 -19.45 -2.77 -36.72
C PRO A 82 -18.24 -2.17 -35.97
N LEU A 83 -17.65 -2.96 -35.08
CA LEU A 83 -16.44 -2.56 -34.36
C LEU A 83 -15.21 -2.76 -35.25
N ASP A 84 -14.26 -1.84 -35.17
CA ASP A 84 -12.92 -1.92 -35.76
C ASP A 84 -11.82 -2.16 -34.72
N ASP A 85 -12.12 -1.92 -33.43
CA ASP A 85 -11.26 -2.20 -32.29
C ASP A 85 -12.06 -2.69 -31.08
N TYR A 86 -11.45 -3.58 -30.29
CA TYR A 86 -12.00 -4.10 -29.02
C TYR A 86 -10.87 -4.68 -28.17
N TYR A 87 -10.86 -4.39 -26.87
CA TYR A 87 -9.90 -4.97 -25.93
C TYR A 87 -10.62 -5.52 -24.69
N SER A 88 -9.98 -6.49 -24.03
CA SER A 88 -10.45 -7.07 -22.77
C SER A 88 -9.36 -6.97 -21.68
N VAL A 89 -9.71 -7.40 -20.46
CA VAL A 89 -8.77 -7.48 -19.34
C VAL A 89 -7.88 -8.71 -19.53
N SER A 90 -6.61 -8.63 -19.13
CA SER A 90 -5.69 -9.76 -19.23
C SER A 90 -6.12 -10.94 -18.34
N ASP A 91 -6.42 -12.08 -18.97
CA ASP A 91 -6.66 -13.38 -18.28
C ASP A 91 -5.49 -13.82 -17.39
N THR A 92 -4.26 -13.51 -17.82
CA THR A 92 -3.05 -13.85 -17.07
C THR A 92 -2.98 -13.07 -15.76
N ALA A 93 -3.40 -11.80 -15.76
CA ALA A 93 -3.41 -10.98 -14.56
C ALA A 93 -4.41 -11.51 -13.52
N ILE A 94 -5.62 -11.88 -13.96
CA ILE A 94 -6.66 -12.49 -13.09
C ILE A 94 -6.16 -13.81 -12.49
N SER A 95 -5.64 -14.70 -13.34
CA SER A 95 -5.17 -16.03 -12.92
C SER A 95 -4.00 -15.94 -11.93
N ARG A 96 -3.06 -15.01 -12.17
CA ARG A 96 -1.94 -14.77 -11.27
C ARG A 96 -2.40 -14.25 -9.91
N GLN A 97 -3.35 -13.32 -9.88
CA GLN A 97 -3.87 -12.77 -8.63
C GLN A 97 -4.66 -13.81 -7.82
N LEU A 98 -5.51 -14.61 -8.48
CA LEU A 98 -6.17 -15.77 -7.86
C LEU A 98 -5.17 -16.73 -7.22
N THR A 99 -4.07 -17.04 -7.92
CA THR A 99 -3.03 -17.94 -7.42
C THR A 99 -2.38 -17.40 -6.15
N LEU A 100 -2.02 -16.11 -6.12
CA LEU A 100 -1.36 -15.49 -4.96
C LEU A 100 -2.29 -15.37 -3.76
N LEU A 101 -3.56 -14.98 -3.96
CA LEU A 101 -4.55 -14.91 -2.88
C LEU A 101 -4.80 -16.29 -2.25
N ASN A 102 -4.94 -17.34 -3.06
CA ASN A 102 -5.12 -18.70 -2.56
C ASN A 102 -3.88 -19.20 -1.79
N LYS A 103 -2.67 -18.89 -2.26
CA LYS A 103 -1.43 -19.20 -1.54
C LYS A 103 -1.39 -18.51 -0.18
N ALA A 104 -1.73 -17.22 -0.12
CA ALA A 104 -1.76 -16.47 1.13
C ALA A 104 -2.77 -17.03 2.15
N MET A 105 -4.00 -17.35 1.69
CA MET A 105 -5.04 -17.95 2.55
C MET A 105 -4.67 -19.34 3.08
N ALA A 106 -3.82 -20.09 2.37
CA ALA A 106 -3.39 -21.43 2.78
C ALA A 106 -2.36 -21.42 3.93
N ILE A 107 -1.76 -20.27 4.24
CA ILE A 107 -0.80 -20.14 5.35
C ILE A 107 -1.57 -20.19 6.68
N PRO A 108 -1.20 -21.08 7.63
CA PRO A 108 -2.00 -21.39 8.82
C PRO A 108 -1.83 -20.35 9.93
N TYR A 109 -2.34 -19.14 9.69
CA TYR A 109 -2.41 -18.05 10.67
C TYR A 109 -3.75 -17.31 10.53
N ASP A 110 -4.46 -17.03 11.62
CA ASP A 110 -5.75 -16.33 11.55
C ASP A 110 -5.54 -14.82 11.38
N MET A 111 -6.03 -14.29 10.26
CA MET A 111 -5.87 -12.88 9.89
C MET A 111 -7.23 -12.37 9.37
N PRO A 112 -8.26 -12.30 10.23
CA PRO A 112 -9.66 -12.14 9.80
C PRO A 112 -9.93 -10.85 9.02
N GLU A 113 -9.17 -9.78 9.29
CA GLU A 113 -9.20 -8.54 8.51
C GLU A 113 -8.72 -8.69 7.07
N LEU A 114 -8.04 -9.78 6.72
CA LEU A 114 -7.55 -10.09 5.37
C LEU A 114 -8.13 -11.38 4.80
N ASP A 115 -8.31 -12.42 5.60
CA ASP A 115 -8.86 -13.71 5.17
C ASP A 115 -10.26 -13.58 4.56
N ALA A 116 -11.16 -12.86 5.24
CA ALA A 116 -12.52 -12.68 4.74
C ALA A 116 -12.56 -11.80 3.47
N PRO A 117 -11.90 -10.62 3.41
CA PRO A 117 -11.82 -9.84 2.17
C PRO A 117 -11.09 -10.57 1.01
N ALA A 118 -10.02 -11.32 1.29
CA ALA A 118 -9.32 -12.10 0.28
C ALA A 118 -10.23 -13.19 -0.31
N LYS A 119 -11.03 -13.87 0.51
CA LYS A 119 -12.02 -14.84 0.04
C LYS A 119 -13.09 -14.20 -0.84
N ALA A 120 -13.58 -13.01 -0.47
CA ALA A 120 -14.51 -12.24 -1.28
C ALA A 120 -13.89 -11.85 -2.63
N MET A 121 -12.62 -11.42 -2.62
CA MET A 121 -11.87 -11.09 -3.84
C MET A 121 -11.64 -12.31 -4.73
N VAL A 122 -11.26 -13.46 -4.16
CA VAL A 122 -11.14 -14.72 -4.91
C VAL A 122 -12.46 -15.11 -5.56
N LYS A 123 -13.59 -14.97 -4.85
CA LYS A 123 -14.91 -15.22 -5.42
C LYS A 123 -15.18 -14.31 -6.62
N ALA A 124 -15.02 -12.99 -6.44
CA ALA A 124 -15.29 -12.03 -7.51
C ALA A 124 -14.39 -12.25 -8.75
N LEU A 125 -13.11 -12.55 -8.53
CA LEU A 125 -12.18 -12.88 -9.62
C LEU A 125 -12.55 -14.20 -10.32
N SER A 126 -13.01 -15.21 -9.57
CA SER A 126 -13.47 -16.48 -10.13
C SER A 126 -14.75 -16.32 -10.95
N ASP A 127 -15.63 -15.39 -10.57
CA ASP A 127 -16.84 -15.04 -11.33
C ASP A 127 -16.50 -14.25 -12.61
N LEU A 128 -15.46 -13.40 -12.57
CA LEU A 128 -14.99 -12.64 -13.74
C LEU A 128 -14.23 -13.52 -14.76
N GLN A 129 -13.45 -14.49 -14.29
CA GLN A 129 -12.60 -15.34 -15.12
C GLN A 129 -13.31 -16.00 -16.33
N PRO A 130 -14.50 -16.63 -16.21
CA PRO A 130 -15.17 -17.23 -17.37
C PRO A 130 -15.70 -16.21 -18.39
N ILE A 131 -15.95 -14.97 -17.97
CA ILE A 131 -16.32 -13.88 -18.89
C ILE A 131 -15.08 -13.47 -19.70
N GLN A 132 -13.93 -13.33 -19.03
CA GLN A 132 -12.67 -12.99 -19.70
C GLN A 132 -12.16 -14.11 -20.61
N ALA A 133 -12.29 -15.37 -20.22
CA ALA A 133 -11.95 -16.51 -21.08
C ALA A 133 -12.75 -16.55 -22.39
N GLN A 134 -13.89 -15.85 -22.46
CA GLN A 134 -14.66 -15.68 -23.70
C GLN A 134 -14.32 -14.41 -24.46
N LEU A 135 -14.08 -13.29 -23.77
CA LEU A 135 -13.81 -11.98 -24.36
C LEU A 135 -12.35 -11.80 -24.80
N GLY A 136 -11.39 -12.39 -24.08
CA GLY A 136 -9.96 -12.33 -24.37
C GLY A 136 -9.63 -12.92 -25.74
N PRO A 137 -9.90 -14.22 -25.97
CA PRO A 137 -9.67 -14.83 -27.29
C PRO A 137 -10.45 -14.13 -28.42
N TYR A 138 -11.64 -13.61 -28.13
CA TYR A 138 -12.46 -12.86 -29.09
C TYR A 138 -11.82 -11.52 -29.48
N ALA A 139 -11.22 -10.81 -28.51
CA ALA A 139 -10.44 -9.59 -28.76
C ALA A 139 -9.17 -9.94 -29.56
N ASP A 140 -8.39 -10.91 -29.10
CA ASP A 140 -7.11 -11.30 -29.68
C ASP A 140 -7.26 -11.82 -31.12
N SER A 141 -8.30 -12.61 -31.40
CA SER A 141 -8.58 -13.12 -32.74
C SER A 141 -9.28 -12.10 -33.64
N LYS A 142 -9.57 -10.89 -33.14
CA LYS A 142 -10.42 -9.90 -33.80
C LYS A 142 -11.78 -10.45 -34.25
N GLY A 143 -12.39 -11.32 -33.43
CA GLY A 143 -13.70 -11.92 -33.73
C GLY A 143 -14.79 -10.87 -33.96
N TYR A 144 -14.64 -9.68 -33.38
CA TYR A 144 -15.52 -8.53 -33.56
C TYR A 144 -15.60 -8.03 -35.01
N LEU A 145 -14.60 -8.30 -35.86
CA LEU A 145 -14.65 -7.99 -37.30
C LEU A 145 -15.60 -8.95 -38.05
N ALA A 146 -15.79 -10.16 -37.53
CA ALA A 146 -16.61 -11.18 -38.16
C ALA A 146 -18.10 -11.07 -37.77
N ASP A 147 -18.41 -10.71 -36.52
CA ASP A 147 -19.78 -10.58 -36.00
C ASP A 147 -20.23 -9.11 -35.84
N GLY A 148 -19.40 -8.16 -36.26
CA GLY A 148 -19.67 -6.73 -36.11
C GLY A 148 -19.79 -6.25 -34.66
N GLY A 149 -19.22 -6.96 -33.70
CA GLY A 149 -19.28 -6.63 -32.27
C GLY A 149 -20.45 -7.28 -31.52
N GLN A 150 -21.15 -8.25 -32.10
CA GLN A 150 -22.34 -8.84 -31.50
C GLN A 150 -22.03 -9.47 -30.14
N LYS A 151 -21.02 -10.34 -30.06
CA LYS A 151 -20.63 -10.99 -28.80
C LYS A 151 -20.24 -9.97 -27.72
N ALA A 152 -19.50 -8.93 -28.10
CA ALA A 152 -19.13 -7.86 -27.16
C ALA A 152 -20.36 -7.15 -26.56
N ARG A 153 -21.39 -6.86 -27.38
CA ARG A 153 -22.64 -6.25 -26.91
C ARG A 153 -23.41 -7.16 -25.97
N GLU A 154 -23.52 -8.44 -26.31
CA GLU A 154 -24.25 -9.43 -25.49
C GLU A 154 -23.59 -9.63 -24.12
N MET A 155 -22.26 -9.65 -24.08
CA MET A 155 -21.49 -9.90 -22.85
C MET A 155 -21.23 -8.65 -22.01
N GLN A 156 -21.40 -7.44 -22.58
CA GLN A 156 -21.04 -6.19 -21.91
C GLN A 156 -21.70 -6.02 -20.53
N PRO A 157 -23.01 -6.23 -20.34
CA PRO A 157 -23.64 -6.07 -19.03
C PRO A 157 -23.00 -6.97 -17.96
N ALA A 158 -22.83 -8.26 -18.27
CA ALA A 158 -22.23 -9.22 -17.36
C ALA A 158 -20.76 -8.88 -17.04
N PHE A 159 -20.01 -8.38 -18.04
CA PHE A 159 -18.64 -7.93 -17.82
C PHE A 159 -18.55 -6.72 -16.88
N ILE A 160 -19.38 -5.70 -17.09
CA ILE A 160 -19.41 -4.49 -16.25
C ILE A 160 -19.81 -4.86 -14.80
N ASP A 161 -20.84 -5.68 -14.63
CA ASP A 161 -21.29 -6.12 -13.31
C ASP A 161 -20.19 -6.90 -12.56
N ALA A 162 -19.50 -7.83 -13.26
CA ALA A 162 -18.39 -8.58 -12.68
C ALA A 162 -17.20 -7.68 -12.31
N MET A 163 -16.90 -6.67 -13.13
CA MET A 163 -15.84 -5.69 -12.83
C MET A 163 -16.18 -4.87 -11.59
N HIS A 164 -17.42 -4.39 -11.45
CA HIS A 164 -17.84 -3.69 -10.24
C HIS A 164 -17.72 -4.56 -8.98
N ALA A 165 -18.09 -5.85 -9.07
CA ALA A 165 -17.93 -6.79 -7.96
C ALA A 165 -16.44 -6.97 -7.58
N VAL A 166 -15.54 -7.10 -8.56
CA VAL A 166 -14.09 -7.19 -8.32
C VAL A 166 -13.55 -5.91 -7.71
N ILE A 167 -13.97 -4.74 -8.18
CA ILE A 167 -13.55 -3.44 -7.62
C ILE A 167 -13.97 -3.34 -6.15
N ALA A 168 -15.23 -3.61 -5.83
CA ALA A 168 -15.72 -3.57 -4.45
C ALA A 168 -14.94 -4.54 -3.53
N ALA A 169 -14.65 -5.75 -4.01
CA ALA A 169 -13.86 -6.72 -3.25
C ALA A 169 -12.38 -6.30 -3.10
N GLN A 170 -11.78 -5.71 -4.15
CA GLN A 170 -10.42 -5.18 -4.12
C GLN A 170 -10.28 -4.03 -3.10
N GLU A 171 -11.28 -3.15 -3.02
CA GLU A 171 -11.32 -2.08 -2.01
C GLU A 171 -11.34 -2.64 -0.59
N GLN A 172 -12.21 -3.62 -0.32
CA GLN A 172 -12.27 -4.28 1.00
C GLN A 172 -10.96 -5.00 1.34
N PHE A 173 -10.32 -5.64 0.37
CA PHE A 173 -9.03 -6.29 0.57
C PHE A 173 -7.92 -5.29 0.92
N TYR A 174 -7.87 -4.15 0.22
CA TYR A 174 -6.91 -3.09 0.53
C TYR A 174 -7.18 -2.42 1.88
N ASP A 175 -8.44 -2.28 2.28
CA ASP A 175 -8.81 -1.82 3.61
C ASP A 175 -8.36 -2.79 4.71
N GLY A 176 -8.49 -4.09 4.45
CA GLY A 176 -7.92 -5.15 5.29
C GLY A 176 -6.41 -5.01 5.47
N LEU A 177 -5.67 -4.78 4.38
CA LEU A 177 -4.22 -4.59 4.41
C LEU A 177 -3.82 -3.38 5.26
N ARG A 178 -4.53 -2.25 5.10
CA ARG A 178 -4.31 -1.05 5.91
C ARG A 178 -4.57 -1.32 7.39
N LYS A 179 -5.66 -2.02 7.71
CA LYS A 179 -6.00 -2.34 9.09
C LYS A 179 -4.96 -3.25 9.74
N ARG A 180 -4.50 -4.30 9.03
CA ARG A 180 -3.47 -5.20 9.57
C ARG A 180 -2.12 -4.50 9.70
N ASP A 181 -1.74 -3.67 8.75
CA ASP A 181 -0.55 -2.82 8.84
C ASP A 181 -0.57 -1.91 10.09
N GLU A 182 -1.70 -1.30 10.39
CA GLU A 182 -1.88 -0.46 11.58
C GLU A 182 -1.72 -1.28 12.88
N ILE A 183 -2.34 -2.47 12.93
CA ILE A 183 -2.19 -3.41 14.07
C ILE A 183 -0.72 -3.79 14.25
N ASN A 184 -0.06 -4.24 13.18
CA ASN A 184 1.33 -4.69 13.21
C ASN A 184 2.28 -3.56 13.61
N THR A 185 2.09 -2.36 13.06
CA THR A 185 2.93 -1.20 13.38
C THR A 185 2.76 -0.76 14.83
N GLN A 186 1.51 -0.73 15.32
CA GLN A 186 1.23 -0.37 16.71
C GLN A 186 1.81 -1.41 17.68
N ALA A 187 1.61 -2.71 17.41
CA ALA A 187 2.16 -3.78 18.21
C ALA A 187 3.70 -3.77 18.23
N ALA A 188 4.34 -3.49 17.09
CA ALA A 188 5.81 -3.36 17.02
C ALA A 188 6.32 -2.22 17.91
N PHE A 189 5.60 -1.10 17.97
CA PHE A 189 5.95 0.03 18.84
C PHE A 189 5.70 -0.28 20.32
N ASP A 190 4.54 -0.85 20.65
CA ASP A 190 4.15 -1.11 22.04
C ASP A 190 4.98 -2.22 22.70
N ASN A 191 5.43 -3.21 21.91
CA ASN A 191 6.23 -4.32 22.40
C ASN A 191 7.75 -4.05 22.38
N ALA A 192 8.20 -2.97 21.74
CA ALA A 192 9.61 -2.61 21.73
C ALA A 192 10.06 -2.12 23.11
N GLU A 193 11.26 -2.52 23.55
CA GLU A 193 11.83 -2.06 24.81
C GLU A 193 12.01 -0.54 24.77
N LYS A 194 11.41 0.18 25.72
CA LYS A 194 11.41 1.64 25.73
C LYS A 194 12.83 2.19 25.78
N ASP A 195 13.02 3.34 25.13
CA ASP A 195 14.29 4.07 25.11
C ASP A 195 15.46 3.33 24.42
N THR A 196 15.14 2.38 23.52
CA THR A 196 16.07 1.71 22.61
C THR A 196 16.01 2.28 21.19
N ALA A 197 17.01 1.99 20.35
CA ALA A 197 16.97 2.35 18.95
C ALA A 197 15.80 1.68 18.23
N GLU A 198 15.48 0.43 18.60
CA GLU A 198 14.37 -0.37 18.06
C GLU A 198 13.02 0.29 18.36
N TYR A 199 12.82 0.75 19.59
CA TYR A 199 11.62 1.46 20.00
C TYR A 199 11.42 2.75 19.20
N TYR A 200 12.47 3.57 19.07
CA TYR A 200 12.35 4.79 18.29
C TYR A 200 12.19 4.50 16.80
N ARG A 201 12.80 3.44 16.26
CA ARG A 201 12.59 2.99 14.87
C ARG A 201 11.13 2.60 14.61
N ALA A 202 10.52 1.82 15.50
CA ALA A 202 9.10 1.49 15.42
C ALA A 202 8.22 2.75 15.57
N GLY A 203 8.63 3.68 16.43
CA GLY A 203 7.98 4.98 16.62
C GLY A 203 8.01 5.85 15.36
N ILE A 204 9.13 5.88 14.63
CA ILE A 204 9.25 6.59 13.34
C ILE A 204 8.23 6.05 12.35
N VAL A 205 8.13 4.72 12.18
CA VAL A 205 7.14 4.12 11.26
C VAL A 205 5.71 4.50 11.66
N LEU A 206 5.37 4.36 12.94
CA LEU A 206 4.03 4.66 13.46
C LEU A 206 3.63 6.12 13.23
N THR A 207 4.53 7.04 13.60
CA THR A 207 4.31 8.49 13.46
C THR A 207 4.33 8.96 12.02
N ALA A 208 5.19 8.41 11.16
CA ALA A 208 5.20 8.69 9.73
C ALA A 208 3.88 8.27 9.06
N LYS A 209 3.31 7.12 9.41
CA LYS A 209 1.98 6.70 8.94
C LYS A 209 0.86 7.63 9.41
N LYS A 210 0.93 8.13 10.66
CA LYS A 210 0.00 9.17 11.16
C LYS A 210 0.11 10.44 10.33
N ALA A 211 1.34 10.93 10.14
CA ALA A 211 1.63 12.10 9.32
C ALA A 211 1.16 11.94 7.87
N MET A 212 1.25 10.75 7.27
CA MET A 212 0.70 10.48 5.94
C MET A 212 -0.83 10.64 5.88
N ARG A 213 -1.56 10.21 6.92
CA ARG A 213 -3.01 10.39 7.00
C ARG A 213 -3.40 11.85 7.16
N SER A 214 -2.80 12.55 8.14
CA SER A 214 -3.05 13.97 8.35
C SER A 214 -2.58 14.84 7.17
N GLY A 215 -1.49 14.44 6.50
CA GLY A 215 -0.95 15.11 5.33
C GLY A 215 -1.92 15.02 4.15
N ARG A 216 -2.50 13.84 3.89
CA ARG A 216 -3.58 13.70 2.91
C ARG A 216 -4.76 14.63 3.21
N ASP A 217 -5.20 14.68 4.46
CA ASP A 217 -6.32 15.52 4.86
C ASP A 217 -5.97 17.02 4.70
N PHE A 218 -4.72 17.40 5.01
CA PHE A 218 -4.15 18.72 4.75
C PHE A 218 -4.15 19.09 3.27
N PHE A 219 -3.65 18.21 2.39
CA PHE A 219 -3.66 18.47 0.96
C PHE A 219 -5.10 18.52 0.42
N ASN A 220 -5.99 17.62 0.81
CA ASN A 220 -7.39 17.64 0.37
C ASN A 220 -8.14 18.91 0.81
N ALA A 221 -7.85 19.41 2.00
CA ALA A 221 -8.42 20.65 2.53
C ALA A 221 -7.71 21.92 2.02
N GLN A 222 -6.92 21.83 0.95
CA GLN A 222 -6.16 22.94 0.36
C GLN A 222 -5.30 23.69 1.39
N GLY A 223 -4.77 22.95 2.37
CA GLY A 223 -3.91 23.49 3.41
C GLY A 223 -4.62 24.39 4.41
N SER A 224 -5.90 24.14 4.70
CA SER A 224 -6.63 24.87 5.75
C SER A 224 -5.87 24.86 7.09
N GLU A 225 -5.97 25.93 7.89
CA GLU A 225 -5.21 26.05 9.16
C GLU A 225 -5.52 24.91 10.14
N ALA A 226 -6.78 24.45 10.20
CA ALA A 226 -7.16 23.31 11.04
C ALA A 226 -6.41 22.03 10.62
N SER A 227 -6.37 21.74 9.32
CA SER A 227 -5.64 20.57 8.79
C SER A 227 -4.12 20.74 8.88
N ALA A 228 -3.60 21.96 8.73
CA ALA A 228 -2.19 22.28 8.86
C ALA A 228 -1.70 22.02 10.28
N LYS A 229 -2.48 22.42 11.29
CA LYS A 229 -2.16 22.17 12.70
C LYS A 229 -2.10 20.67 13.04
N ALA A 230 -3.06 19.89 12.55
CA ALA A 230 -3.06 18.44 12.74
C ALA A 230 -1.84 17.79 12.07
N PHE A 231 -1.54 18.19 10.83
CA PHE A 231 -0.37 17.69 10.12
C PHE A 231 0.96 18.08 10.77
N GLU A 232 1.09 19.33 11.22
CA GLU A 232 2.24 19.84 11.95
C GLU A 232 2.49 19.06 13.25
N GLN A 233 1.42 18.71 13.98
CA GLN A 233 1.52 17.90 15.20
C GLN A 233 2.10 16.51 14.91
N ASP A 234 1.59 15.81 13.89
CA ASP A 234 2.06 14.47 13.55
C ASP A 234 3.49 14.48 12.99
N ILE A 235 3.87 15.51 12.22
CA ILE A 235 5.25 15.68 11.73
C ILE A 235 6.22 15.98 12.88
N ASN A 236 5.81 16.75 13.88
CA ASN A 236 6.64 16.99 15.06
C ASN A 236 6.80 15.74 15.92
N ALA A 237 5.78 14.89 16.00
CA ALA A 237 5.90 13.57 16.64
C ALA A 237 6.90 12.67 15.90
N ALA A 238 6.88 12.67 14.55
CA ALA A 238 7.88 11.95 13.75
C ALA A 238 9.29 12.50 13.97
N ALA A 239 9.45 13.83 14.00
CA ALA A 239 10.74 14.48 14.25
C ALA A 239 11.34 14.12 15.62
N ASP A 240 10.52 14.06 16.68
CA ASP A 240 10.96 13.64 18.01
C ASP A 240 11.47 12.19 18.00
N MET A 241 10.77 11.27 17.32
CA MET A 241 11.21 9.88 17.19
C MET A 241 12.51 9.76 16.41
N VAL A 242 12.66 10.50 15.30
CA VAL A 242 13.90 10.54 14.50
C VAL A 242 15.08 11.07 15.32
N GLN A 243 14.88 12.16 16.07
CA GLN A 243 15.94 12.75 16.90
C GLN A 243 16.41 11.77 18.00
N LYS A 244 15.47 11.12 18.69
CA LYS A 244 15.80 10.16 19.74
C LYS A 244 16.43 8.89 19.19
N TRP A 245 15.98 8.42 18.03
CA TRP A 245 16.62 7.33 17.31
C TRP A 245 18.08 7.65 16.96
N ASP A 246 18.33 8.81 16.33
CA ASP A 246 19.69 9.23 15.96
C ASP A 246 20.61 9.32 17.19
N ALA A 247 20.12 9.86 18.30
CA ALA A 247 20.87 9.91 19.55
C ALA A 247 21.27 8.51 20.05
N LYS A 248 20.35 7.53 19.99
CA LYS A 248 20.63 6.14 20.38
C LYS A 248 21.59 5.44 19.43
N VAL A 249 21.46 5.68 18.12
CA VAL A 249 22.40 5.17 17.13
C VAL A 249 23.79 5.76 17.35
N ARG A 250 23.90 7.08 17.53
CA ARG A 250 25.19 7.77 17.74
C ARG A 250 25.90 7.37 19.03
N ALA A 251 25.14 6.99 20.06
CA ALA A 251 25.72 6.46 21.30
C ALA A 251 26.45 5.13 21.08
N LYS A 252 26.00 4.28 20.15
CA LYS A 252 26.67 3.03 19.76
C LYS A 252 27.69 3.23 18.63
N GLN A 253 27.41 4.16 17.71
CA GLN A 253 28.16 4.40 16.49
C GLN A 253 28.34 5.91 16.26
N PRO A 254 29.46 6.54 16.67
CA PRO A 254 29.62 8.00 16.66
C PRO A 254 29.37 8.68 15.30
N GLN A 255 29.71 8.00 14.19
CA GLN A 255 29.44 8.48 12.83
C GLN A 255 27.94 8.50 12.46
N GLY A 256 27.08 7.86 13.25
CA GLY A 256 25.64 7.78 13.01
C GLY A 256 25.28 6.88 11.82
N CYS A 257 24.08 7.12 11.28
CA CYS A 257 23.54 6.45 10.10
C CYS A 257 22.95 7.49 9.13
N ASP A 258 23.81 8.20 8.42
CA ASP A 258 23.38 9.29 7.53
C ASP A 258 22.51 8.79 6.37
N SER A 259 22.73 7.55 5.90
CA SER A 259 21.94 6.92 4.84
C SER A 259 20.46 6.72 5.20
N ALA A 260 20.13 6.55 6.49
CA ALA A 260 18.75 6.49 6.94
C ALA A 260 18.24 7.82 7.50
N LEU A 261 19.12 8.60 8.13
CA LEU A 261 18.76 9.91 8.69
C LEU A 261 18.37 10.92 7.61
N SER A 262 19.03 10.90 6.44
CA SER A 262 18.76 11.85 5.36
C SER A 262 17.32 11.73 4.81
N PRO A 263 16.81 10.54 4.41
CA PRO A 263 15.42 10.38 4.00
C PRO A 263 14.39 10.75 5.08
N MET A 264 14.69 10.47 6.36
CA MET A 264 13.84 10.85 7.48
C MET A 264 13.72 12.37 7.61
N ASN A 265 14.85 13.07 7.54
CA ASN A 265 14.88 14.52 7.62
C ASN A 265 14.25 15.18 6.41
N GLN A 266 14.37 14.59 5.22
CA GLN A 266 13.71 15.07 4.01
C GLN A 266 12.18 14.99 4.15
N PHE A 267 11.65 13.85 4.58
CA PHE A 267 10.22 13.67 4.87
C PHE A 267 9.67 14.73 5.85
N ILE A 268 10.41 15.03 6.93
CA ILE A 268 10.03 16.06 7.90
C ILE A 268 10.15 17.47 7.29
N GLY A 269 11.23 17.74 6.57
CA GLY A 269 11.53 19.04 5.98
C GLY A 269 10.52 19.45 4.92
N ASP A 270 10.20 18.55 4.00
CA ASP A 270 9.29 18.83 2.89
C ASP A 270 7.84 18.95 3.37
N ALA A 271 7.45 18.22 4.42
CA ALA A 271 6.18 18.43 5.10
C ALA A 271 6.07 19.82 5.74
N ARG A 272 7.13 20.29 6.42
CA ARG A 272 7.19 21.66 6.99
C ARG A 272 7.13 22.72 5.90
N SER A 273 7.82 22.53 4.79
CA SER A 273 7.77 23.43 3.62
C SER A 273 6.35 23.48 3.05
N SER A 274 5.68 22.34 2.92
CA SER A 274 4.28 22.24 2.46
C SER A 274 3.32 23.05 3.33
N ILE A 275 3.45 22.94 4.66
CA ILE A 275 2.67 23.74 5.62
C ILE A 275 2.93 25.24 5.44
N GLN A 276 4.18 25.65 5.23
CA GLN A 276 4.53 27.05 4.97
C GLN A 276 3.95 27.55 3.64
N HIS A 277 4.02 26.75 2.58
CA HIS A 277 3.42 27.07 1.27
C HIS A 277 1.91 27.33 1.41
N ALA A 278 1.20 26.45 2.11
CA ALA A 278 -0.23 26.63 2.40
C ALA A 278 -0.52 27.92 3.17
N ARG A 279 0.24 28.20 4.23
CA ARG A 279 0.09 29.41 5.06
C ARG A 279 0.36 30.71 4.28
N ARG A 280 1.24 30.68 3.27
CA ARG A 280 1.47 31.80 2.34
C ARG A 280 0.37 31.95 1.29
N GLY A 281 -0.55 31.00 1.19
CA GLY A 281 -1.65 30.99 0.22
C GLY A 281 -1.30 30.33 -1.12
N ASP A 282 -0.16 29.65 -1.23
CA ASP A 282 0.34 29.08 -2.49
C ASP A 282 -0.58 27.98 -3.05
N TYR A 283 -1.46 27.40 -2.22
CA TYR A 283 -2.39 26.34 -2.61
C TYR A 283 -3.69 26.87 -3.22
N LYS A 284 -4.00 28.16 -3.05
CA LYS A 284 -5.26 28.78 -3.51
C LYS A 284 -5.17 29.36 -4.92
N ASN A 285 -3.98 29.38 -5.52
CA ASN A 285 -3.68 30.17 -6.73
C ASN A 285 -3.61 29.35 -8.03
N ALA A 286 -4.07 28.10 -8.05
CA ALA A 286 -4.02 27.28 -9.26
C ALA A 286 -5.21 27.56 -10.20
N SER A 287 -4.93 28.03 -11.42
CA SER A 287 -5.93 28.03 -12.50
C SER A 287 -6.28 26.58 -12.90
N PRO A 288 -7.44 26.32 -13.55
CA PRO A 288 -7.81 24.98 -13.99
C PRO A 288 -6.77 24.31 -14.92
N ALA A 289 -6.06 25.09 -15.75
CA ALA A 289 -4.95 24.60 -16.57
C ALA A 289 -3.64 24.43 -15.78
N GLY A 290 -3.45 25.21 -14.71
CA GLY A 290 -2.30 25.15 -13.79
C GLY A 290 -2.44 24.09 -12.68
N ALA A 291 -3.62 23.48 -12.50
CA ALA A 291 -3.87 22.48 -11.46
C ALA A 291 -2.96 21.24 -11.59
N TYR A 292 -2.52 20.90 -12.81
CA TYR A 292 -1.57 19.81 -13.05
C TYR A 292 -0.15 20.11 -12.56
N PHE A 293 0.21 21.39 -12.38
CA PHE A 293 1.53 21.88 -11.96
C PHE A 293 1.45 22.73 -10.68
N SER A 294 0.34 22.65 -9.94
CA SER A 294 0.13 23.44 -8.74
C SER A 294 1.15 23.08 -7.65
N THR A 295 1.52 24.07 -6.83
CA THR A 295 2.39 23.85 -5.67
C THR A 295 1.84 22.76 -4.77
N GLN A 296 0.53 22.78 -4.51
CA GLN A 296 -0.18 21.76 -3.72
C GLN A 296 0.04 20.34 -4.25
N LYS A 297 -0.11 20.13 -5.57
CA LYS A 297 0.04 18.80 -6.16
C LYS A 297 1.49 18.33 -6.09
N ARG A 298 2.44 19.22 -6.40
CA ARG A 298 3.88 18.94 -6.32
C ARG A 298 4.30 18.58 -4.90
N ASP A 299 3.84 19.34 -3.92
CA ASP A 299 4.10 19.11 -2.50
C ASP A 299 3.51 17.76 -2.05
N ALA A 300 2.27 17.45 -2.47
CA ALA A 300 1.64 16.18 -2.15
C ALA A 300 2.39 14.97 -2.75
N GLU A 301 2.80 15.07 -4.02
CA GLU A 301 3.58 14.03 -4.72
C GLU A 301 4.98 13.88 -4.11
N GLY A 302 5.65 14.99 -3.79
CA GLY A 302 6.95 15.00 -3.11
C GLY A 302 6.89 14.34 -1.74
N PHE A 303 5.94 14.76 -0.90
CA PHE A 303 5.74 14.21 0.44
C PHE A 303 5.49 12.69 0.42
N GLN A 304 4.71 12.22 -0.56
CA GLN A 304 4.46 10.80 -0.76
C GLN A 304 5.73 10.03 -1.18
N GLN A 305 6.57 10.63 -2.04
CA GLN A 305 7.85 10.06 -2.42
C GLN A 305 8.82 10.00 -1.23
N ASP A 306 8.88 11.04 -0.41
CA ASP A 306 9.75 11.08 0.76
C ASP A 306 9.34 10.06 1.83
N TYR A 307 8.04 9.82 2.01
CA TYR A 307 7.56 8.73 2.85
C TYR A 307 8.05 7.37 2.35
N ALA A 308 7.95 7.11 1.03
CA ALA A 308 8.46 5.88 0.45
C ALA A 308 9.98 5.75 0.64
N ASN A 309 10.73 6.84 0.47
CA ASN A 309 12.18 6.88 0.70
C ASN A 309 12.55 6.60 2.17
N LEU A 310 11.82 7.21 3.11
CA LEU A 310 11.97 6.97 4.56
C LEU A 310 11.76 5.49 4.87
N ILE A 311 10.67 4.89 4.38
CA ILE A 311 10.35 3.49 4.64
C ILE A 311 11.40 2.56 4.01
N ASN A 312 11.83 2.85 2.78
CA ASN A 312 12.90 2.11 2.13
C ASN A 312 14.22 2.18 2.92
N ALA A 313 14.57 3.36 3.45
CA ALA A 313 15.75 3.52 4.27
C ALA A 313 15.66 2.72 5.58
N LEU A 314 14.47 2.69 6.19
CA LEU A 314 14.18 1.85 7.36
C LEU A 314 14.09 0.36 7.06
N ASN A 315 14.02 -0.06 5.80
CA ASN A 315 14.05 -1.49 5.46
C ASN A 315 15.46 -2.00 5.16
N ARG A 316 16.43 -1.11 4.92
CA ARG A 316 17.83 -1.48 4.70
C ARG A 316 18.48 -1.97 6.00
N ASP A 317 19.41 -2.91 5.82
CA ASP A 317 20.14 -3.55 6.92
C ASP A 317 21.35 -2.75 7.40
N ASP A 318 21.73 -1.70 6.67
CA ASP A 318 22.94 -0.92 6.88
C ASP A 318 23.02 -0.25 8.27
N CYS A 319 21.89 -0.21 9.01
CA CYS A 319 21.76 0.48 10.30
C CYS A 319 20.85 -0.26 11.32
N ARG A 320 20.95 -1.59 11.43
CA ARG A 320 20.33 -2.39 12.51
C ARG A 320 21.33 -2.58 13.66
N PHE A 321 20.99 -2.21 14.91
CA PHE A 321 21.95 -2.15 16.05
C PHE A 321 21.42 -2.61 17.40
#